data_AF-A0A1I4L5B4-F1
#
_entry.id   AF-A0A1I4L5B4-F1
#
_cell.length_a   1.000
_cell.length_b   1.000
_cell.length_c   1.000
_cell.angle_alpha   90.00
_cell.angle_beta   90.00
_cell.angle_gamma   90.00
#
_symmetry.space_group_name_H-M   'P 1'
#
loop_
_entity.id
_entity.type
_entity.pdbx_description
1 polymer ?
#
loop_
_entity_poly.entity_id
_entity_poly.type
_entity_poly.pdbx_seq_one_letter_code
_entity_poly.pdbx_strand_id
1 'polypeptide(L)'
;MRNKTLSLSAAAVLCALTIGTLAGCGAVASFTVDGVSIPEGKATVKTKGAASEIVDSGATVHAKANAPVALTLNKANANVICDDSTSEIDIQGLGGTVSVSGACNVVNISGFGATVNLGAVQDITLEGASNTVDVDSAETLSVAGVSNKVTYGKVTTIGRVEGIDNRTRVR
;
A
#
# COMPACT_ATOMS: atom_id res chain seq x y z
N MET A 1 12.07 -23.88 -22.25
CA MET A 1 11.16 -23.29 -21.24
C MET A 1 11.94 -22.22 -20.50
N ARG A 2 11.71 -20.94 -20.81
CA ARG A 2 12.49 -19.82 -20.25
C ARG A 2 11.87 -19.41 -18.92
N ASN A 3 12.46 -19.89 -17.83
CA ASN A 3 12.20 -19.39 -16.48
C ASN A 3 12.76 -17.97 -16.39
N LYS A 4 11.89 -16.95 -16.35
CA LYS A 4 12.29 -15.58 -16.01
C LYS A 4 12.07 -15.40 -14.51
N THR A 5 13.14 -15.64 -13.76
CA THR A 5 13.28 -15.23 -12.37
C THR A 5 13.37 -13.70 -12.35
N LEU A 6 12.31 -13.02 -11.91
CA LEU A 6 12.37 -11.60 -11.59
C LEU A 6 12.93 -11.48 -10.18
N SER A 7 14.23 -11.25 -10.08
CA SER A 7 14.85 -10.77 -8.85
C SER A 7 14.42 -9.33 -8.62
N LEU A 8 13.48 -9.08 -7.70
CA LEU A 8 13.30 -7.77 -7.10
C LEU A 8 14.51 -7.53 -6.19
N SER A 9 15.52 -6.85 -6.72
CA SER A 9 16.62 -6.32 -5.91
C SER A 9 16.06 -5.20 -5.04
N ALA A 10 16.00 -5.44 -3.74
CA ALA A 10 15.91 -4.43 -2.70
C ALA A 10 17.13 -3.49 -2.81
N ALA A 11 17.01 -2.40 -3.58
CA ALA A 11 17.93 -1.28 -3.57
C ALA A 11 17.28 -0.07 -4.25
N ALA A 12 17.30 1.07 -3.57
CA ALA A 12 16.97 2.40 -4.07
C ALA A 12 15.46 2.76 -4.16
N VAL A 13 14.76 2.72 -3.01
CA VAL A 13 13.85 3.84 -2.68
C VAL A 13 14.72 4.99 -2.17
N LEU A 14 15.52 5.56 -3.06
CA LEU A 14 16.35 6.72 -2.79
C LEU A 14 15.99 7.78 -3.83
N CYS A 15 15.13 8.70 -3.40
CA CYS A 15 15.10 10.08 -3.89
C CYS A 15 14.99 10.26 -5.41
N ALA A 16 13.91 9.79 -6.04
CA ALA A 16 13.44 10.33 -7.32
C ALA A 16 12.41 11.46 -7.07
N LEU A 17 12.73 12.34 -6.12
CA LEU A 17 12.06 13.63 -5.95
C LEU A 17 12.82 14.61 -6.83
N THR A 18 12.46 14.68 -8.12
CA THR A 18 12.84 15.83 -8.95
C THR A 18 12.02 17.03 -8.48
N ILE A 19 12.42 17.58 -7.32
CA ILE A 19 11.92 18.83 -6.79
C ILE A 19 12.52 19.92 -7.67
N GLY A 20 11.75 20.35 -8.66
CA GLY A 20 11.95 21.63 -9.29
C GLY A 20 11.81 22.73 -8.22
N THR A 21 12.92 23.39 -7.95
CA THR A 21 13.08 24.66 -7.23
C THR A 21 12.85 24.69 -5.71
N LEU A 22 13.96 24.98 -5.03
CA LEU A 22 14.08 25.55 -3.70
C LEU A 22 13.10 26.72 -3.49
N ALA A 23 12.13 26.56 -2.57
CA ALA A 23 11.79 27.50 -1.48
C ALA A 23 10.36 27.20 -0.98
N GLY A 24 10.28 26.63 0.22
CA GLY A 24 9.02 26.35 0.90
C GLY A 24 8.65 24.88 0.86
N CYS A 25 8.19 24.37 2.00
CA CYS A 25 7.56 23.06 2.14
C CYS A 25 6.21 23.11 1.38
N GLY A 26 6.28 23.17 0.05
CA GLY A 26 5.13 23.29 -0.84
C GLY A 26 4.47 21.93 -1.01
N ALA A 27 3.14 21.93 -1.03
CA ALA A 27 2.36 20.72 -1.31
C ALA A 27 2.84 20.08 -2.63
N VAL A 28 3.15 18.79 -2.60
CA VAL A 28 3.43 17.99 -3.79
C VAL A 28 2.14 17.86 -4.61
N ALA A 29 1.99 18.72 -5.63
CA ALA A 29 0.83 18.77 -6.49
C ALA A 29 0.65 17.51 -7.35
N SER A 30 1.76 16.80 -7.64
CA SER A 30 1.75 15.48 -8.26
C SER A 30 3.04 14.73 -7.93
N PHE A 31 3.01 13.41 -8.06
CA PHE A 31 4.22 12.58 -8.08
C PHE A 31 4.14 11.53 -9.18
N THR A 32 5.29 11.08 -9.67
CA THR A 32 5.35 10.15 -10.80
C THR A 32 5.72 8.74 -10.33
N VAL A 33 4.90 7.75 -10.69
CA VAL A 33 5.20 6.32 -10.50
C VAL A 33 4.98 5.60 -11.83
N ASP A 34 5.91 4.71 -12.21
CA ASP A 34 5.87 4.00 -13.50
C ASP A 34 5.72 4.93 -14.72
N GLY A 35 6.24 6.16 -14.64
CA GLY A 35 6.10 7.17 -15.69
C GLY A 35 4.72 7.86 -15.76
N VAL A 36 3.82 7.54 -14.83
CA VAL A 36 2.49 8.17 -14.70
C VAL A 36 2.52 9.26 -13.64
N SER A 37 2.22 10.50 -14.02
CA SER A 37 2.06 11.62 -13.08
C SER A 37 0.69 11.52 -12.40
N ILE A 38 0.69 11.37 -11.08
CA ILE A 38 -0.50 11.20 -10.24
C ILE A 38 -0.80 12.53 -9.53
N PRO A 39 -1.85 13.26 -9.95
CA PRO A 39 -2.23 14.51 -9.30
C PRO A 39 -2.69 14.29 -7.86
N GLU A 40 -2.58 15.33 -7.03
CA GLU A 40 -3.17 15.35 -5.70
C GLU A 40 -4.67 15.03 -5.74
N GLY A 41 -5.13 14.20 -4.81
CA GLY A 41 -6.52 13.72 -4.74
C GLY A 41 -6.87 12.63 -5.75
N LYS A 42 -5.87 12.07 -6.47
CA LYS A 42 -6.06 10.94 -7.39
C LYS A 42 -5.32 9.70 -6.93
N ALA A 43 -5.78 8.56 -7.45
CA ALA A 43 -5.09 7.29 -7.33
C ALA A 43 -4.78 6.73 -8.71
N THR A 44 -3.83 5.81 -8.80
CA THR A 44 -3.70 4.93 -9.96
C THR A 44 -3.98 3.50 -9.58
N VAL A 45 -4.64 2.78 -10.47
CA VAL A 45 -4.89 1.34 -10.37
C VAL A 45 -4.15 0.65 -11.48
N LYS A 46 -3.42 -0.41 -11.15
CA LYS A 46 -2.76 -1.26 -12.12
C LYS A 46 -3.09 -2.70 -11.79
N THR A 47 -3.82 -3.36 -12.68
CA THR A 47 -4.03 -4.81 -12.62
C THR A 47 -2.99 -5.50 -13.48
N LYS A 48 -2.66 -6.75 -13.14
CA LYS A 48 -1.67 -7.53 -13.90
C LYS A 48 -1.96 -7.53 -15.40
N GLY A 49 -0.98 -7.12 -16.19
CA GLY A 49 -1.06 -7.09 -17.65
C GLY A 49 -1.82 -5.89 -18.24
N ALA A 50 -2.39 -5.02 -17.40
CA ALA A 50 -3.02 -3.77 -17.81
C ALA A 50 -2.08 -2.58 -17.65
N ALA A 51 -2.37 -1.51 -18.40
CA ALA A 51 -1.77 -0.21 -18.16
C ALA A 51 -2.33 0.40 -16.87
N SER A 52 -1.55 1.26 -16.21
CA SER A 52 -2.02 2.01 -15.06
C SER A 52 -3.10 3.01 -15.47
N GLU A 53 -4.22 3.02 -14.74
CA GLU A 53 -5.33 3.94 -14.95
C GLU A 53 -5.39 4.95 -13.80
N ILE A 54 -5.53 6.24 -14.11
CA ILE A 54 -5.78 7.27 -13.09
C ILE A 54 -7.27 7.26 -12.77
N VAL A 55 -7.59 7.12 -11.49
CA VAL A 55 -8.96 7.10 -10.98
C VAL A 55 -9.18 8.22 -9.96
N ASP A 56 -10.44 8.59 -9.81
CA ASP A 56 -10.88 9.55 -8.79
C ASP A 56 -10.79 8.96 -7.38
N SER A 57 -10.56 9.82 -6.40
CA SER A 57 -10.67 9.44 -4.99
C SER A 57 -12.07 8.87 -4.69
N GLY A 58 -12.11 7.75 -4.00
CA GLY A 58 -13.32 6.96 -3.72
C GLY A 58 -13.57 5.83 -4.72
N ALA A 59 -12.71 5.66 -5.72
CA ALA A 59 -12.79 4.55 -6.67
C ALA A 59 -12.82 3.20 -5.94
N THR A 60 -13.62 2.28 -6.47
CA THR A 60 -13.72 0.90 -5.98
C THR A 60 -13.07 -0.03 -7.00
N VAL A 61 -12.15 -0.87 -6.52
CA VAL A 61 -11.39 -1.82 -7.34
C VAL A 61 -11.66 -3.24 -6.84
N HIS A 62 -11.93 -4.15 -7.76
CA HIS A 62 -12.08 -5.57 -7.45
C HIS A 62 -10.76 -6.30 -7.70
N ALA A 63 -10.17 -6.86 -6.65
CA ALA A 63 -9.04 -7.76 -6.74
C ALA A 63 -9.56 -9.18 -6.97
N LYS A 64 -9.03 -9.85 -7.99
CA LYS A 64 -9.43 -11.19 -8.43
C LYS A 64 -8.25 -12.13 -8.45
N ALA A 65 -8.53 -13.43 -8.36
CA ALA A 65 -7.56 -14.50 -8.45
C ALA A 65 -6.64 -14.31 -9.65
N ASN A 66 -5.33 -14.43 -9.41
CA ASN A 66 -4.27 -14.31 -10.41
C ASN A 66 -4.11 -12.92 -11.07
N ALA A 67 -4.83 -11.90 -10.59
CA ALA A 67 -4.74 -10.52 -11.05
C ALA A 67 -4.39 -9.60 -9.88
N PRO A 68 -3.12 -9.59 -9.42
CA PRO A 68 -2.67 -8.68 -8.37
C PRO A 68 -3.00 -7.23 -8.75
N VAL A 69 -3.42 -6.47 -7.75
CA VAL A 69 -3.81 -5.08 -7.86
C VAL A 69 -2.75 -4.22 -7.20
N ALA A 70 -2.12 -3.35 -7.97
CA ALA A 70 -1.26 -2.30 -7.43
C ALA A 70 -2.03 -0.97 -7.42
N LEU A 71 -2.07 -0.34 -6.25
CA LEU A 71 -2.66 0.96 -5.99
C LEU A 71 -1.58 1.94 -5.61
N THR A 72 -1.60 3.11 -6.25
CA THR A 72 -0.71 4.21 -5.87
C THR A 72 -1.57 5.44 -5.60
N LEU A 73 -1.45 6.05 -4.42
CA LEU A 73 -2.35 7.11 -3.96
C LEU A 73 -1.58 8.40 -3.69
N ASN A 74 -2.14 9.53 -4.13
CA ASN A 74 -1.69 10.86 -3.75
C ASN A 74 -2.76 11.58 -2.93
N LYS A 75 -2.73 11.44 -1.60
CA LYS A 75 -3.76 11.99 -0.70
C LYS A 75 -5.20 11.68 -1.15
N ALA A 76 -5.39 10.50 -1.73
CA ALA A 76 -6.65 10.05 -2.29
C ALA A 76 -7.20 8.90 -1.47
N ASN A 77 -8.50 8.65 -1.60
CA ASN A 77 -9.13 7.50 -0.99
C ASN A 77 -9.41 6.42 -2.04
N ALA A 78 -9.38 5.15 -1.66
CA ALA A 78 -9.78 4.05 -2.52
C ALA A 78 -10.41 2.92 -1.71
N ASN A 79 -11.29 2.16 -2.36
CA ASN A 79 -11.86 0.94 -1.81
C ASN A 79 -11.39 -0.25 -2.64
N VAL A 80 -10.98 -1.33 -1.98
CA VAL A 80 -10.63 -2.58 -2.63
C VAL A 80 -11.53 -3.69 -2.09
N ILE A 81 -12.03 -4.51 -2.99
CA ILE A 81 -12.81 -5.69 -2.66
C ILE A 81 -12.01 -6.89 -3.16
N CYS A 82 -11.56 -7.74 -2.25
CA CYS A 82 -11.02 -9.05 -2.60
C CYS A 82 -12.18 -9.99 -2.90
N ASP A 83 -12.34 -10.34 -4.17
CA ASP A 83 -13.38 -11.26 -4.63
C ASP A 83 -13.10 -12.71 -4.17
N ASP A 84 -11.85 -13.02 -3.81
CA ASP A 84 -11.41 -14.33 -3.33
C ASP A 84 -10.17 -14.26 -2.43
N SER A 85 -9.93 -15.35 -1.69
CA SER A 85 -8.82 -15.52 -0.74
C SER A 85 -7.46 -15.74 -1.39
N THR A 86 -7.32 -15.58 -2.70
CA THR A 86 -6.04 -15.65 -3.43
C THR A 86 -5.61 -14.28 -3.95
N SER A 87 -6.38 -13.24 -3.67
CA SER A 87 -6.13 -11.88 -4.12
C SER A 87 -4.93 -11.26 -3.42
N GLU A 88 -4.06 -10.64 -4.20
CA GLU A 88 -2.87 -9.93 -3.73
C GLU A 88 -3.02 -8.43 -4.05
N ILE A 89 -2.70 -7.59 -3.07
CA ILE A 89 -2.82 -6.13 -3.19
C ILE A 89 -1.52 -5.48 -2.77
N ASP A 90 -0.99 -4.62 -3.62
CA ASP A 90 0.10 -3.71 -3.30
C ASP A 90 -0.44 -2.29 -3.17
N ILE A 91 -0.31 -1.67 -2.00
CA ILE A 91 -0.74 -0.31 -1.72
C ILE A 91 0.50 0.55 -1.53
N GLN A 92 0.65 1.59 -2.34
CA GLN A 92 1.67 2.61 -2.20
C GLN A 92 1.00 3.97 -1.94
N GLY A 93 0.98 4.41 -0.69
CA GLY A 93 0.28 5.64 -0.30
C GLY A 93 1.22 6.80 0.00
N LEU A 94 0.93 7.97 -0.55
CA LEU A 94 1.42 9.25 -0.06
C LEU A 94 0.25 10.01 0.57
N GLY A 95 -0.11 9.62 1.80
CA GLY A 95 -1.34 10.02 2.45
C GLY A 95 -2.57 9.29 1.89
N GLY A 96 -3.75 9.74 2.33
CA GLY A 96 -5.03 9.18 1.90
C GLY A 96 -5.49 7.96 2.70
N THR A 97 -6.66 7.42 2.34
CA THR A 97 -7.29 6.30 3.04
C THR A 97 -7.64 5.16 2.09
N VAL A 98 -7.20 3.95 2.37
CA VAL A 98 -7.63 2.74 1.64
C VAL A 98 -8.46 1.87 2.55
N SER A 99 -9.62 1.41 2.07
CA SER A 99 -10.41 0.39 2.74
C SER A 99 -10.41 -0.89 1.92
N VAL A 100 -9.92 -1.98 2.48
CA VAL A 100 -9.88 -3.30 1.85
C VAL A 100 -10.88 -4.21 2.56
N SER A 101 -11.79 -4.78 1.79
CA SER A 101 -12.84 -5.69 2.27
C SER A 101 -12.80 -7.02 1.53
N GLY A 102 -13.46 -8.03 2.08
CA GLY A 102 -13.33 -9.41 1.62
C GLY A 102 -12.17 -10.14 2.29
N ALA A 103 -11.93 -11.39 1.88
CA ALA A 103 -10.81 -12.18 2.34
C ALA A 103 -9.67 -12.04 1.34
N CYS A 104 -8.58 -11.37 1.71
CA CYS A 104 -7.41 -11.21 0.86
C CYS A 104 -6.31 -12.20 1.26
N ASN A 105 -5.48 -12.59 0.31
CA ASN A 105 -4.30 -13.40 0.60
C ASN A 105 -3.20 -12.49 1.19
N VAL A 106 -2.63 -11.63 0.34
CA VAL A 106 -1.48 -10.80 0.69
C VAL A 106 -1.86 -9.34 0.52
N VAL A 107 -1.52 -8.52 1.52
CA VAL A 107 -1.59 -7.06 1.40
C VAL A 107 -0.24 -6.46 1.78
N ASN A 108 0.43 -5.86 0.79
CA ASN A 108 1.65 -5.10 1.00
C ASN A 108 1.30 -3.62 1.05
N ILE A 109 1.77 -2.93 2.08
CA ILE A 109 1.54 -1.50 2.27
C ILE A 109 2.90 -0.82 2.31
N SER A 110 3.07 0.19 1.49
CA SER A 110 4.28 1.01 1.42
C SER A 110 3.94 2.49 1.34
N GLY A 111 4.89 3.35 1.71
CA GLY A 111 4.80 4.79 1.52
C GLY A 111 4.76 5.59 2.81
N PHE A 112 4.14 6.77 2.77
CA PHE A 112 4.16 7.75 3.85
C PHE A 112 2.77 8.26 4.20
N GLY A 113 2.40 8.17 5.48
CA GLY A 113 1.20 8.82 6.02
C GLY A 113 -0.13 8.24 5.55
N ALA A 114 -0.14 7.04 4.97
CA ALA A 114 -1.37 6.39 4.52
C ALA A 114 -2.18 5.83 5.71
N THR A 115 -3.50 5.90 5.61
CA THR A 115 -4.42 5.17 6.49
C THR A 115 -4.98 3.97 5.74
N VAL A 116 -4.89 2.76 6.30
CA VAL A 116 -5.36 1.55 5.64
C VAL A 116 -6.24 0.75 6.61
N ASN A 117 -7.48 0.51 6.22
CA ASN A 117 -8.41 -0.34 6.95
C ASN A 117 -8.53 -1.67 6.21
N LEU A 118 -8.33 -2.78 6.91
CA LEU A 118 -8.31 -4.13 6.35
C LEU A 118 -9.34 -5.01 7.06
N GLY A 119 -10.12 -5.77 6.29
CA GLY A 119 -10.93 -6.86 6.82
C GLY A 119 -10.07 -8.09 7.20
N ALA A 120 -10.39 -9.24 6.61
CA ALA A 120 -9.62 -10.46 6.81
C ALA A 120 -8.50 -10.58 5.75
N VAL A 121 -7.27 -10.72 6.19
CA VAL A 121 -6.09 -10.89 5.33
C VAL A 121 -5.27 -12.08 5.82
N GLN A 122 -4.61 -12.84 4.94
CA GLN A 122 -3.67 -13.86 5.43
C GLN A 122 -2.37 -13.19 5.89
N ASP A 123 -1.68 -12.51 4.98
CA ASP A 123 -0.38 -11.90 5.25
C ASP A 123 -0.38 -10.40 5.01
N ILE A 124 0.12 -9.65 5.99
CA ILE A 124 0.29 -8.19 5.91
C ILE A 124 1.76 -7.85 6.06
N THR A 125 2.28 -7.12 5.07
CA THR A 125 3.58 -6.47 5.16
C THR A 125 3.40 -4.96 5.09
N LEU A 126 3.82 -4.25 6.13
CA LEU A 126 3.82 -2.79 6.18
C LEU A 126 5.25 -2.27 6.19
N GLU A 127 5.60 -1.47 5.18
CA GLU A 127 6.87 -0.76 5.07
C GLU A 127 6.65 0.75 4.90
N GLY A 128 7.61 1.56 5.33
CA GLY A 128 7.57 3.01 5.14
C GLY A 128 7.41 3.78 6.43
N ALA A 129 6.73 4.94 6.38
CA ALA A 129 6.74 5.87 7.51
C ALA A 129 5.39 6.50 7.83
N SER A 130 5.09 6.62 9.12
CA SER A 130 3.89 7.28 9.65
C SER A 130 2.57 6.74 9.11
N ASN A 131 2.54 5.48 8.66
CA ASN A 131 1.31 4.84 8.21
C ASN A 131 0.47 4.40 9.41
N THR A 132 -0.85 4.43 9.27
CA THR A 132 -1.81 3.90 10.24
C THR A 132 -2.57 2.75 9.60
N VAL A 133 -2.49 1.57 10.18
CA VAL A 133 -3.21 0.38 9.71
C VAL A 133 -4.16 -0.11 10.79
N ASP A 134 -5.41 -0.33 10.43
CA ASP A 134 -6.40 -1.04 11.26
C ASP A 134 -6.80 -2.32 10.54
N VAL A 135 -6.71 -3.46 11.22
CA VAL A 135 -7.03 -4.77 10.63
C VAL A 135 -7.93 -5.60 11.54
N ASP A 136 -9.03 -6.11 11.00
CA ASP A 136 -9.93 -6.99 11.75
C ASP A 136 -9.24 -8.29 12.13
N SER A 137 -8.65 -8.99 11.14
CA SER A 137 -7.86 -10.19 11.40
C SER A 137 -6.78 -10.46 10.36
N ALA A 138 -5.62 -10.95 10.83
CA ALA A 138 -4.57 -11.48 9.98
C ALA A 138 -3.95 -12.79 10.49
N GLU A 139 -3.37 -13.60 9.60
CA GLU A 139 -2.52 -14.71 10.01
C GLU A 139 -1.13 -14.19 10.39
N THR A 140 -0.50 -13.42 9.51
CA THR A 140 0.80 -12.81 9.77
C THR A 140 0.77 -11.29 9.59
N LEU A 141 1.52 -10.59 10.46
CA LEU A 141 1.71 -9.14 10.38
C LEU A 141 3.19 -8.81 10.58
N SER A 142 3.81 -8.18 9.58
CA SER A 142 5.17 -7.62 9.67
C SER A 142 5.15 -6.12 9.43
N VAL A 143 5.93 -5.39 10.21
CA VAL A 143 6.01 -3.93 10.18
C VAL A 143 7.47 -3.50 10.16
N ALA A 144 7.85 -2.68 9.19
CA ALA A 144 9.18 -2.09 9.08
C ALA A 144 9.11 -0.59 8.77
N GLY A 145 10.11 0.17 9.23
CA GLY A 145 10.28 1.59 8.92
C GLY A 145 10.12 2.49 10.14
N VAL A 146 9.42 3.63 10.02
CA VAL A 146 9.42 4.67 11.08
C VAL A 146 8.02 5.14 11.46
N SER A 147 7.70 5.14 12.75
CA SER A 147 6.48 5.72 13.31
C SER A 147 5.17 5.13 12.75
N ASN A 148 5.20 3.90 12.25
CA ASN A 148 4.00 3.20 11.80
C ASN A 148 3.16 2.76 13.01
N LYS A 149 1.84 2.84 12.88
CA LYS A 149 0.88 2.44 13.91
C LYS A 149 -0.03 1.37 13.34
N VAL A 150 -0.08 0.20 13.98
CA VAL A 150 -0.99 -0.88 13.60
C VAL A 150 -1.88 -1.23 14.78
N THR A 151 -3.19 -1.13 14.56
CA THR A 151 -4.21 -1.68 15.46
C THR A 151 -4.76 -2.94 14.82
N TYR A 152 -4.97 -4.00 15.60
CA TYR A 152 -5.50 -5.25 15.07
C TYR A 152 -6.48 -5.91 16.02
N GLY A 153 -7.49 -6.58 15.47
CA GLY A 153 -8.41 -7.44 16.23
C GLY A 153 -7.75 -8.77 16.58
N LYS A 154 -7.56 -9.63 15.59
CA LYS A 154 -6.92 -10.95 15.76
C LYS A 154 -5.72 -11.10 14.84
N VAL A 155 -4.53 -11.31 15.39
CA VAL A 155 -3.36 -11.73 14.62
C VAL A 155 -2.79 -13.01 15.20
N THR A 156 -2.57 -14.03 14.37
CA THR A 156 -1.99 -15.29 14.83
C THR A 156 -0.50 -15.14 15.11
N THR A 157 0.23 -14.52 14.19
CA THR A 157 1.68 -14.35 14.27
C THR A 157 2.06 -12.89 14.01
N ILE A 158 2.60 -12.23 15.02
CA ILE A 158 3.33 -10.98 14.81
C ILE A 158 4.74 -11.36 14.36
N GLY A 159 5.06 -11.05 13.12
CA GLY A 159 6.38 -11.25 12.55
C GLY A 159 7.35 -10.19 13.05
N ARG A 160 8.10 -9.60 12.11
CA ARG A 160 9.13 -8.60 12.43
C ARG A 160 8.47 -7.25 12.68
N VAL A 161 8.79 -6.60 13.79
CA VAL A 161 8.46 -5.18 14.03
C VAL A 161 9.77 -4.42 14.18
N GLU A 162 10.12 -3.64 13.17
CA GLU A 162 11.46 -3.08 13.05
C GLU A 162 11.54 -1.64 12.60
N GLY A 163 12.56 -0.96 13.10
CA GLY A 163 12.80 0.46 12.87
C GLY A 163 12.33 1.29 14.07
N ILE A 164 12.12 2.58 13.85
CA ILE A 164 12.01 3.57 14.94
C ILE A 164 10.53 3.84 15.22
N ASP A 165 10.13 3.78 16.49
CA ASP A 165 8.80 4.20 16.96
C ASP A 165 7.59 3.51 16.31
N ASN A 166 7.77 2.32 15.72
CA ASN A 166 6.65 1.51 15.27
C ASN A 166 5.87 0.96 16.47
N ARG A 167 4.54 1.01 16.38
CA ARG A 167 3.64 0.55 17.42
C ARG A 167 2.63 -0.42 16.85
N THR A 168 2.52 -1.59 17.46
CA THR A 168 1.47 -2.56 17.16
C THR A 168 0.65 -2.79 18.44
N ARG A 169 -0.68 -2.80 18.34
CA ARG A 169 -1.55 -2.94 19.50
C ARG A 169 -2.81 -3.74 19.13
N VAL A 170 -3.20 -4.64 20.04
CA VAL A 170 -4.50 -5.31 19.99
C VAL A 170 -5.61 -4.35 20.42
N ARG A 171 -6.73 -4.37 19.68
CA ARG A 171 -7.96 -3.66 20.02
C ARG A 171 -8.66 -4.31 21.22
#